data_AF-A0A8T4Z3K7-F1
#
_entry.id   AF-A0A8T4Z3K7-F1
#
_cell.length_a   1.000
_cell.length_b   1.000
_cell.length_c   1.000
_cell.angle_alpha   90.00
_cell.angle_beta   90.00
_cell.angle_gamma   90.00
#
_symmetry.space_group_name_H-M   'P 1'
#
loop_
_entity.id
_entity.type
_entity.pdbx_description
1 polymer ?
#
loop_
_entity_poly.entity_id
_entity_poly.type
_entity_poly.pdbx_seq_one_letter_code
_entity_poly.pdbx_strand_id
1 'polypeptide(L)'
;MRYYLNYEITFASKDFENSFVEYLKSIGISENLNNPFFKANTTNLFYSADLVEAWLGKHISELNSTHNVYTLLLANLTGHVPSVTSKQYDAYLNKSISELTPHYYNVTYVDYDLGMKVKRRWMTSWGGRGRLYYIDLSAGPSNITRQFPLQWAVKSNNIDLGSTYGIKWLTQFLSDCIYGAVEGLFTPDFIYPPRLSKKYLVDILVIDNRTDLKTPQIDMTLNRSIIKSELERLLPFAEVRVNTRFMNVTESPELTSLVINSKSPTRRRNATVVDLRPIYYWLSENGEGHAKDFFNKTVDILNIPVMAFIFTGEYQFGFTFKEDVEYMCPQSIWGVALGDLVLVSHSSRDLVRGNFTEPKQPKKGFGLTHTILHEVGHMLGLVHPFRVDPTQDFVASVMAYYPYEYRFSQFDVDALIRGYVDLLIMGSTAEIEECGVNPLTYWLSSSAKKRLEDAERYYENMNYMEALIASMEAKNLTSMLSEWNQLLLKLSRILIVIIIAAGCTVVVVLGLYLLHRKRQNQACHVNCSNEIPKPIW
;
A
#
# COMPACT_ATOMS: atom_id res chain seq x y z
N MET A 1 18.02 3.30 3.22
CA MET A 1 18.59 2.01 2.78
C MET A 1 18.49 1.96 1.25
N ARG A 2 19.46 1.38 0.52
CA ARG A 2 19.32 1.09 -0.93
C ARG A 2 19.09 -0.41 -1.06
N TYR A 3 17.94 -0.82 -1.59
CA TYR A 3 17.70 -2.23 -1.89
C TYR A 3 18.28 -2.56 -3.24
N TYR A 4 18.89 -3.73 -3.34
CA TYR A 4 19.37 -4.29 -4.58
C TYR A 4 18.59 -5.57 -4.82
N LEU A 5 17.88 -5.62 -5.95
CA LEU A 5 17.30 -6.88 -6.42
C LEU A 5 18.38 -7.64 -7.19
N ASN A 6 18.66 -8.86 -6.73
CA ASN A 6 19.48 -9.80 -7.46
C ASN A 6 18.58 -10.56 -8.44
N TYR A 7 18.90 -10.45 -9.73
CA TYR A 7 18.14 -11.10 -10.80
C TYR A 7 18.85 -12.37 -11.25
N GLU A 8 18.09 -13.45 -11.34
CA GLU A 8 18.48 -14.65 -12.07
C GLU A 8 17.57 -14.76 -13.31
N ILE A 9 18.17 -14.80 -14.49
CA ILE A 9 17.44 -14.92 -15.76
C ILE A 9 17.65 -16.32 -16.32
N THR A 10 16.55 -17.06 -16.45
CA THR A 10 16.56 -18.44 -16.95
C THR A 10 15.58 -18.57 -18.11
N PHE A 11 15.98 -19.31 -19.14
CA PHE A 11 15.08 -19.71 -20.21
C PHE A 11 14.37 -21.02 -19.83
N ALA A 12 13.06 -21.08 -20.04
CA ALA A 12 12.30 -22.30 -19.84
C ALA A 12 12.82 -23.42 -20.75
N SER A 13 12.79 -24.67 -20.27
CA SER A 13 13.10 -25.83 -21.09
C SER A 13 12.02 -26.04 -22.16
N LYS A 14 12.37 -26.76 -23.23
CA LYS A 14 11.39 -27.07 -24.28
C LYS A 14 10.26 -27.96 -23.76
N ASP A 15 10.55 -28.83 -22.80
CA ASP A 15 9.55 -29.70 -22.17
C ASP A 15 8.55 -28.89 -21.33
N PHE A 16 9.03 -27.89 -20.59
CA PHE A 16 8.15 -26.97 -19.87
C PHE A 16 7.26 -26.18 -20.84
N GLU A 17 7.88 -25.60 -21.89
CA GLU A 17 7.16 -24.84 -22.91
C GLU A 17 6.05 -25.67 -23.57
N ASN A 18 6.38 -26.89 -24.01
CA ASN A 18 5.42 -27.80 -24.64
C ASN A 18 4.30 -28.18 -23.66
N SER A 19 4.64 -28.51 -22.42
CA SER A 19 3.66 -28.88 -21.39
C SER A 19 2.71 -27.71 -21.06
N PHE A 20 3.25 -26.49 -20.99
CA PHE A 20 2.45 -25.30 -20.76
C PHE A 20 1.50 -25.00 -21.94
N VAL A 21 1.99 -25.11 -23.17
CA VAL A 21 1.16 -24.93 -24.37
C VAL A 21 0.06 -25.97 -24.46
N GLU A 22 0.35 -27.25 -24.19
CA GLU A 22 -0.66 -28.30 -24.16
C GLU A 22 -1.70 -28.07 -23.06
N TYR A 23 -1.26 -27.59 -21.88
CA TYR A 23 -2.19 -27.20 -20.83
C TYR A 23 -3.11 -26.05 -21.26
N LEU A 24 -2.57 -24.98 -21.85
CA LEU A 24 -3.38 -23.88 -22.39
C LEU A 24 -4.41 -24.37 -23.40
N LYS A 25 -4.02 -25.23 -24.35
CA LYS A 25 -4.95 -25.84 -25.31
C LYS A 25 -6.05 -26.64 -24.64
N SER A 26 -5.75 -27.34 -23.54
CA SER A 26 -6.72 -28.14 -22.80
C SER A 26 -7.80 -27.31 -22.07
N ILE A 27 -7.49 -26.07 -21.70
CA ILE A 27 -8.41 -25.17 -20.96
C ILE A 27 -8.97 -24.03 -21.82
N GLY A 28 -8.53 -23.90 -23.07
CA GLY A 28 -8.91 -22.82 -23.96
C GLY A 28 -10.38 -22.86 -24.34
N ILE A 29 -11.08 -21.74 -24.16
CA ILE A 29 -12.50 -21.59 -24.53
C ILE A 29 -12.60 -20.54 -25.65
N SER A 30 -13.09 -20.97 -26.81
CA SER A 30 -13.35 -20.07 -27.94
C SER A 30 -14.73 -19.41 -27.80
N GLU A 31 -14.78 -18.09 -27.88
CA GLU A 31 -16.01 -17.30 -27.87
C GLU A 31 -15.99 -16.28 -29.02
N ASN A 32 -17.07 -16.23 -29.81
CA ASN A 32 -17.27 -15.17 -30.80
C ASN A 32 -18.04 -14.01 -30.16
N LEU A 33 -17.36 -12.89 -29.91
CA LEU A 33 -17.96 -11.72 -29.28
C LEU A 33 -17.31 -10.41 -29.72
N ASN A 34 -17.98 -9.30 -29.43
CA ASN A 34 -17.48 -7.96 -29.69
C ASN A 34 -16.21 -7.71 -28.88
N ASN A 35 -15.08 -7.62 -29.56
CA ASN A 35 -13.81 -7.27 -28.93
C ASN A 35 -13.69 -5.74 -28.86
N PRO A 36 -13.52 -5.17 -27.65
CA PRO A 36 -13.56 -3.72 -27.45
C PRO A 36 -12.41 -2.99 -28.13
N PHE A 37 -11.27 -3.66 -28.35
CA PHE A 37 -10.15 -3.06 -29.06
C PHE A 37 -10.47 -2.92 -30.55
N PHE A 38 -10.92 -4.01 -31.18
CA PHE A 38 -11.24 -4.04 -32.61
C PHE A 38 -12.58 -3.37 -32.95
N LYS A 39 -13.45 -3.16 -31.95
CA LYS A 39 -14.83 -2.67 -32.10
C LYS A 39 -15.65 -3.52 -33.08
N ALA A 40 -15.34 -4.81 -33.13
CA ALA A 40 -15.94 -5.78 -34.05
C ALA A 40 -16.05 -7.15 -33.37
N ASN A 41 -16.92 -8.02 -33.89
CA ASN A 41 -16.98 -9.40 -33.45
C ASN A 41 -15.75 -10.15 -33.96
N THR A 42 -15.06 -10.82 -33.06
CA THR A 42 -13.87 -11.63 -33.35
C THR A 42 -13.99 -13.00 -32.69
N THR A 43 -13.27 -13.98 -33.21
CA THR A 43 -13.16 -15.31 -32.59
C THR A 43 -12.07 -15.24 -31.54
N ASN A 44 -12.43 -15.06 -30.26
CA ASN A 44 -11.47 -14.86 -29.17
C ASN A 44 -11.25 -16.18 -28.43
N LEU A 45 -10.00 -16.54 -28.19
CA LEU A 45 -9.66 -17.65 -27.31
C LEU A 45 -9.39 -17.13 -25.89
N PHE A 46 -10.03 -17.69 -24.88
CA PHE A 46 -9.80 -17.33 -23.49
C PHE A 46 -9.25 -18.48 -22.66
N TYR A 47 -8.28 -18.17 -21.81
CA TYR A 47 -7.79 -19.05 -20.76
C TYR A 47 -8.19 -18.50 -19.40
N SER A 48 -8.58 -19.36 -18.46
CA SER A 48 -8.82 -18.93 -17.08
C SER A 48 -7.50 -18.53 -16.43
N ALA A 49 -7.37 -17.26 -16.05
CA ALA A 49 -6.14 -16.74 -15.46
C ALA A 49 -5.79 -17.44 -14.14
N ASP A 50 -6.83 -17.78 -13.38
CA ASP A 50 -6.73 -18.56 -12.14
C ASP A 50 -6.13 -19.95 -12.34
N LEU A 51 -6.61 -20.67 -13.36
CA LEU A 51 -6.12 -22.00 -13.68
C LEU A 51 -4.69 -21.95 -14.24
N VAL A 52 -4.34 -20.87 -14.95
CA VAL A 52 -2.99 -20.66 -15.48
C VAL A 52 -2.00 -20.38 -14.36
N GLU A 53 -2.31 -19.45 -13.45
CA GLU A 53 -1.47 -19.18 -12.27
C GLU A 53 -1.33 -20.42 -11.39
N ALA A 54 -2.42 -21.16 -11.14
CA ALA A 54 -2.35 -22.39 -10.35
C ALA A 54 -1.49 -23.47 -11.00
N TRP A 55 -1.50 -23.58 -12.33
CA TRP A 55 -0.63 -24.51 -13.06
C TRP A 55 0.82 -24.06 -12.98
N LEU A 56 1.10 -22.79 -13.31
CA LEU A 56 2.45 -22.24 -13.26
C LEU A 56 3.05 -22.36 -11.85
N GLY A 57 2.28 -22.05 -10.80
CA GLY A 57 2.72 -22.19 -9.41
C GLY A 57 3.10 -23.62 -9.02
N LYS A 58 2.49 -24.65 -9.63
CA LYS A 58 2.84 -26.06 -9.39
C LYS A 58 4.10 -26.51 -10.13
N HIS A 59 4.42 -25.86 -11.25
CA HIS A 59 5.55 -26.22 -12.11
C HIS A 59 6.70 -25.20 -12.03
N ILE A 60 6.60 -24.18 -11.17
CA ILE A 60 7.59 -23.11 -11.07
C ILE A 60 8.97 -23.63 -10.63
N SER A 61 9.00 -24.72 -9.87
CA SER A 61 10.24 -25.40 -9.46
C SER A 61 11.02 -25.99 -10.64
N GLU A 62 10.38 -26.17 -11.80
CA GLU A 62 11.05 -26.58 -13.02
C GLU A 62 11.78 -25.41 -13.70
N LEU A 63 11.43 -24.18 -13.34
CA LEU A 63 12.04 -22.94 -13.83
C LEU A 63 13.10 -22.39 -12.87
N ASN A 64 12.97 -22.66 -11.56
CA ASN A 64 13.98 -22.29 -10.55
C ASN A 64 14.07 -23.34 -9.42
N SER A 65 15.28 -23.55 -8.89
CA SER A 65 15.56 -24.48 -7.79
C SER A 65 15.30 -23.92 -6.37
N THR A 66 15.03 -22.62 -6.23
CA THR A 66 14.95 -21.95 -4.92
C THR A 66 13.51 -21.67 -4.47
N HIS A 67 13.27 -21.84 -3.17
CA HIS A 67 12.01 -21.51 -2.52
C HIS A 67 12.00 -20.01 -2.15
N ASN A 68 10.81 -19.40 -2.14
CA ASN A 68 10.54 -18.03 -1.64
C ASN A 68 11.05 -16.84 -2.48
N VAL A 69 11.29 -17.00 -3.78
CA VAL A 69 11.63 -15.88 -4.68
C VAL A 69 10.40 -15.23 -5.33
N TYR A 70 10.54 -13.99 -5.77
CA TYR A 70 9.65 -13.43 -6.79
C TYR A 70 9.97 -14.03 -8.15
N THR A 71 8.96 -14.43 -8.90
CA THR A 71 9.13 -14.95 -10.26
C THR A 71 8.27 -14.16 -11.23
N LEU A 72 8.95 -13.55 -12.21
CA LEU A 72 8.32 -12.95 -13.38
C LEU A 72 8.52 -13.88 -14.57
N LEU A 73 7.43 -14.36 -15.16
CA LEU A 73 7.45 -15.17 -16.38
C LEU A 73 7.04 -14.31 -17.58
N LEU A 74 7.96 -14.10 -18.52
CA LEU A 74 7.66 -13.46 -19.79
C LEU A 74 7.54 -14.53 -20.88
N ALA A 75 6.34 -14.71 -21.42
CA ALA A 75 6.07 -15.72 -22.44
C ALA A 75 5.75 -15.06 -23.77
N ASN A 76 6.44 -15.45 -24.84
CA ASN A 76 6.00 -15.15 -26.20
C ASN A 76 5.48 -16.44 -26.84
N LEU A 77 4.16 -16.62 -26.85
CA LEU A 77 3.52 -17.84 -27.35
C LEU A 77 3.13 -17.73 -28.84
N THR A 78 3.70 -16.78 -29.57
CA THR A 78 3.44 -16.59 -31.01
C THR A 78 3.74 -17.89 -31.77
N GLY A 79 2.75 -18.40 -32.50
CA GLY A 79 2.87 -19.65 -33.26
C GLY A 79 2.55 -20.93 -32.48
N HIS A 80 2.36 -20.85 -31.16
CA HIS A 80 2.00 -21.98 -30.30
C HIS A 80 0.52 -21.97 -29.90
N VAL A 81 -0.05 -20.77 -29.72
CA VAL A 81 -1.46 -20.52 -29.47
C VAL A 81 -2.01 -19.52 -30.50
N PRO A 82 -3.34 -19.46 -30.73
CA PRO A 82 -3.94 -18.47 -31.62
C PRO A 82 -3.56 -17.05 -31.21
N SER A 83 -2.84 -16.35 -32.09
CA SER A 83 -2.37 -14.98 -31.86
C SER A 83 -2.63 -14.14 -33.11
N VAL A 84 -2.90 -12.83 -32.95
CA VAL A 84 -3.09 -11.96 -34.10
C VAL A 84 -1.79 -11.85 -34.90
N THR A 85 -1.86 -12.20 -36.18
CA THR A 85 -0.73 -12.19 -37.11
C THR A 85 -0.50 -10.81 -37.73
N SER A 86 0.69 -10.59 -38.29
CA SER A 86 0.99 -9.39 -39.08
C SER A 86 0.07 -9.23 -40.29
N LYS A 87 -0.38 -10.33 -40.91
CA LYS A 87 -1.34 -10.28 -42.03
C LYS A 87 -2.73 -9.82 -41.56
N GLN A 88 -3.17 -10.32 -40.40
CA GLN A 88 -4.40 -9.86 -39.76
C GLN A 88 -4.33 -8.39 -39.33
N TYR A 89 -3.13 -7.88 -38.97
CA TYR A 89 -2.91 -6.44 -38.76
C TYR A 89 -3.22 -5.61 -40.00
N ASP A 90 -2.56 -5.97 -41.10
CA ASP A 90 -2.64 -5.22 -42.35
C ASP A 90 -4.08 -5.27 -42.88
N ALA A 91 -4.76 -6.42 -42.73
CA ALA A 91 -6.17 -6.56 -43.05
C ALA A 91 -7.08 -5.68 -42.17
N TYR A 92 -6.86 -5.66 -40.85
CA TYR A 92 -7.58 -4.79 -39.93
C TYR A 92 -7.43 -3.31 -40.28
N LEU A 93 -6.19 -2.83 -40.52
CA LEU A 93 -5.92 -1.45 -40.92
C LEU A 93 -6.59 -1.08 -42.25
N ASN A 94 -6.59 -2.00 -43.21
CA ASN A 94 -7.24 -1.82 -44.50
C ASN A 94 -8.76 -2.03 -44.46
N LYS A 95 -9.33 -2.26 -43.28
CA LYS A 95 -10.76 -2.56 -43.07
C LYS A 95 -11.25 -3.74 -43.93
N SER A 96 -10.35 -4.66 -44.28
CA SER A 96 -10.73 -5.87 -44.98
C SER A 96 -11.20 -6.91 -43.98
N ILE A 97 -12.24 -7.66 -44.35
CA ILE A 97 -12.85 -8.69 -43.49
C ILE A 97 -11.86 -9.85 -43.37
N SER A 98 -11.00 -9.80 -42.35
CA SER A 98 -10.22 -10.95 -41.92
C SER A 98 -10.78 -11.45 -40.60
N GLU A 99 -10.86 -12.77 -40.46
CA GLU A 99 -11.18 -13.38 -39.18
C GLU A 99 -10.01 -13.13 -38.23
N LEU A 100 -10.24 -12.28 -37.23
CA LEU A 100 -9.27 -11.98 -36.18
C LEU A 100 -9.40 -13.02 -35.07
N THR A 101 -8.27 -13.61 -34.70
CA THR A 101 -8.21 -14.72 -33.73
C THR A 101 -7.27 -14.44 -32.55
N PRO A 102 -7.47 -13.36 -31.78
CA PRO A 102 -6.66 -13.07 -30.60
C PRO A 102 -6.93 -14.06 -29.46
N HIS A 103 -5.97 -14.20 -28.56
CA HIS A 103 -6.17 -14.84 -27.26
C HIS A 103 -5.98 -13.88 -26.09
N TYR A 104 -6.60 -14.23 -24.97
CA TYR A 104 -6.59 -13.47 -23.72
C TYR A 104 -6.77 -14.38 -22.51
N TYR A 105 -6.58 -13.80 -21.33
CA TYR A 105 -6.94 -14.41 -20.06
C TYR A 105 -8.21 -13.79 -19.50
N ASN A 106 -8.93 -14.55 -18.68
CA ASN A 106 -10.15 -14.10 -18.01
C ASN A 106 -10.25 -14.57 -16.55
N VAL A 107 -11.01 -13.83 -15.76
CA VAL A 107 -11.49 -14.25 -14.43
C VAL A 107 -12.97 -13.89 -14.31
N THR A 108 -13.69 -14.65 -13.48
CA THR A 108 -15.07 -14.30 -13.14
C THR A 108 -15.13 -13.97 -11.67
N TYR A 109 -15.45 -12.72 -11.40
CA TYR A 109 -15.57 -12.18 -10.06
C TYR A 109 -17.04 -12.16 -9.61
N VAL A 110 -17.29 -12.21 -8.29
CA VAL A 110 -18.62 -12.15 -7.67
C VAL A 110 -18.65 -11.18 -6.49
N ASP A 111 -19.47 -10.13 -6.58
CA ASP A 111 -19.73 -9.17 -5.48
C ASP A 111 -20.28 -9.91 -4.26
N TYR A 112 -19.55 -9.91 -3.16
CA TYR A 112 -19.93 -10.65 -1.96
C TYR A 112 -21.01 -9.96 -1.12
N ASP A 113 -21.34 -8.71 -1.41
CA ASP A 113 -22.40 -7.99 -0.73
C ASP A 113 -23.73 -8.22 -1.47
N LEU A 114 -23.75 -8.02 -2.79
CA LEU A 114 -24.97 -7.96 -3.60
C LEU A 114 -24.99 -8.96 -4.78
N GLY A 115 -24.02 -9.87 -4.86
CA GLY A 115 -24.06 -11.06 -5.71
C GLY A 115 -23.89 -10.83 -7.22
N MET A 116 -23.46 -9.64 -7.63
CA MET A 116 -23.20 -9.30 -9.03
C MET A 116 -21.98 -10.07 -9.54
N LYS A 117 -22.14 -10.77 -10.66
CA LYS A 117 -21.04 -11.49 -11.30
C LYS A 117 -20.49 -10.68 -12.46
N VAL A 118 -19.18 -10.51 -12.53
CA VAL A 118 -18.52 -9.79 -13.63
C VAL A 118 -17.44 -10.69 -14.23
N LYS A 119 -17.60 -11.03 -15.51
CA LYS A 119 -16.56 -11.74 -16.26
C LYS A 119 -15.58 -10.72 -16.83
N ARG A 120 -14.41 -10.62 -16.20
CA ARG A 120 -13.29 -9.78 -16.62
C ARG A 120 -12.50 -10.52 -17.68
N ARG A 121 -12.44 -9.95 -18.88
CA ARG A 121 -11.83 -10.55 -20.09
C ARG A 121 -10.64 -9.69 -20.51
N TRP A 122 -10.01 -10.00 -21.64
CA TRP A 122 -9.04 -9.10 -22.29
C TRP A 122 -7.74 -8.87 -21.51
N MET A 123 -7.45 -9.74 -20.55
CA MET A 123 -6.21 -9.68 -19.78
C MET A 123 -5.08 -10.35 -20.57
N THR A 124 -3.86 -9.83 -20.43
CA THR A 124 -2.66 -10.31 -21.13
C THR A 124 -1.56 -10.74 -20.15
N SER A 125 -1.81 -10.55 -18.86
CA SER A 125 -0.95 -10.95 -17.75
C SER A 125 -1.83 -11.33 -16.56
N TRP A 126 -1.26 -12.04 -15.59
CA TRP A 126 -1.94 -12.36 -14.33
C TRP A 126 -0.96 -12.85 -13.26
N GLY A 127 -1.38 -12.77 -11.99
CA GLY A 127 -0.66 -13.33 -10.84
C GLY A 127 -1.13 -12.71 -9.53
N GLY A 128 -0.37 -12.92 -8.45
CA GLY A 128 -0.60 -12.27 -7.15
C GLY A 128 -1.19 -13.13 -6.04
N ARG A 129 -1.58 -14.39 -6.29
CA ARG A 129 -1.92 -15.32 -5.20
C ARG A 129 -0.70 -15.83 -4.45
N GLY A 130 0.44 -15.87 -5.14
CA GLY A 130 1.76 -16.07 -4.57
C GLY A 130 2.72 -15.04 -5.14
N ARG A 131 4.03 -15.33 -5.07
CA ARG A 131 5.10 -14.46 -5.59
C ARG A 131 5.35 -14.61 -7.10
N LEU A 132 4.38 -15.15 -7.84
CA LEU A 132 4.44 -15.36 -9.27
C LEU A 132 3.61 -14.29 -10.00
N TYR A 133 4.19 -13.72 -11.05
CA TYR A 133 3.48 -12.90 -12.03
C TYR A 133 3.88 -13.32 -13.44
N TYR A 134 2.94 -13.49 -14.36
CA TYR A 134 3.26 -13.81 -15.75
C TYR A 134 2.69 -12.76 -16.71
N ILE A 135 3.43 -12.51 -17.79
CA ILE A 135 3.04 -11.63 -18.88
C ILE A 135 3.14 -12.44 -20.18
N ASP A 136 2.03 -12.54 -20.91
CA ASP A 136 1.96 -13.14 -22.23
C ASP A 136 2.11 -12.05 -23.29
N LEU A 137 3.30 -11.97 -23.85
CA LEU A 137 3.69 -10.99 -24.84
C LEU A 137 2.98 -11.20 -26.19
N SER A 138 2.36 -12.35 -26.46
CA SER A 138 1.62 -12.58 -27.71
C SER A 138 0.11 -12.42 -27.56
N ALA A 139 -0.40 -12.34 -26.31
CA ALA A 139 -1.80 -12.07 -26.01
C ALA A 139 -2.17 -10.60 -26.31
N GLY A 140 -3.41 -10.36 -26.74
CA GLY A 140 -3.86 -9.02 -27.08
C GLY A 140 -4.20 -8.81 -28.55
N PRO A 141 -4.40 -7.55 -28.96
CA PRO A 141 -4.22 -6.29 -28.21
C PRO A 141 -5.26 -6.07 -27.09
N SER A 142 -4.87 -5.38 -26.01
CA SER A 142 -5.79 -5.07 -24.89
C SER A 142 -6.24 -3.61 -24.91
N ASN A 143 -7.56 -3.36 -24.87
CA ASN A 143 -8.10 -2.00 -24.72
C ASN A 143 -7.89 -1.44 -23.31
N ILE A 144 -7.60 -2.30 -22.32
CA ILE A 144 -7.42 -1.90 -20.92
C ILE A 144 -6.02 -1.31 -20.75
N THR A 145 -4.99 -2.06 -21.15
CA THR A 145 -3.60 -1.61 -21.04
C THR A 145 -3.15 -0.76 -22.22
N ARG A 146 -3.91 -0.76 -23.33
CA ARG A 146 -3.60 -0.09 -24.60
C ARG A 146 -2.29 -0.56 -25.23
N GLN A 147 -1.86 -1.79 -24.92
CA GLN A 147 -0.65 -2.39 -25.46
C GLN A 147 -0.95 -3.37 -26.59
N PHE A 148 -0.01 -3.46 -27.53
CA PHE A 148 -0.02 -4.44 -28.61
C PHE A 148 0.74 -5.70 -28.20
N PRO A 149 0.32 -6.88 -28.70
CA PRO A 149 1.16 -8.06 -28.59
C PRO A 149 2.45 -7.85 -29.40
N LEU A 150 3.54 -8.46 -28.97
CA LEU A 150 4.91 -8.24 -29.44
C LEU A 150 5.03 -8.36 -30.96
N GLN A 151 4.44 -9.40 -31.56
CA GLN A 151 4.48 -9.61 -33.01
C GLN A 151 3.82 -8.47 -33.79
N TRP A 152 2.81 -7.82 -33.21
CA TRP A 152 2.21 -6.61 -33.76
C TRP A 152 3.06 -5.38 -33.51
N ALA A 153 3.59 -5.20 -32.30
CA ALA A 153 4.44 -4.06 -31.98
C ALA A 153 5.68 -4.00 -32.90
N VAL A 154 6.29 -5.15 -33.18
CA VAL A 154 7.39 -5.30 -34.14
C VAL A 154 6.94 -4.87 -35.53
N LYS A 155 5.80 -5.39 -36.02
CA LYS A 155 5.27 -5.08 -37.35
C LYS A 155 4.86 -3.61 -37.48
N SER A 156 4.15 -3.05 -36.50
CA SER A 156 3.63 -1.69 -36.52
C SER A 156 4.73 -0.64 -36.53
N ASN A 157 5.86 -0.95 -35.90
CA ASN A 157 7.02 -0.07 -35.84
C ASN A 157 8.10 -0.42 -36.88
N ASN A 158 7.81 -1.36 -37.79
CA ASN A 158 8.73 -1.82 -38.84
C ASN A 158 10.11 -2.24 -38.28
N ILE A 159 10.10 -2.98 -37.17
CA ILE A 159 11.31 -3.42 -36.46
C ILE A 159 11.83 -4.71 -37.11
N ASP A 160 13.10 -4.71 -37.52
CA ASP A 160 13.84 -5.92 -37.86
C ASP A 160 14.62 -6.42 -36.63
N LEU A 161 14.14 -7.50 -36.02
CA LEU A 161 14.75 -8.12 -34.83
C LEU A 161 16.16 -8.69 -35.09
N GLY A 162 16.56 -8.91 -36.35
CA GLY A 162 17.93 -9.30 -36.70
C GLY A 162 18.91 -8.14 -36.76
N SER A 163 18.41 -6.90 -36.80
CA SER A 163 19.23 -5.70 -36.85
C SER A 163 19.72 -5.26 -35.46
N THR A 164 20.82 -4.51 -35.42
CA THR A 164 21.33 -3.89 -34.17
C THR A 164 20.28 -3.02 -33.47
N TYR A 165 19.44 -2.32 -34.24
CA TYR A 165 18.37 -1.51 -33.68
C TYR A 165 17.26 -2.38 -33.09
N GLY A 166 16.81 -3.43 -33.80
CA GLY A 166 15.75 -4.31 -33.33
C GLY A 166 16.13 -5.12 -32.10
N ILE A 167 17.39 -5.56 -31.97
CA ILE A 167 17.89 -6.19 -30.75
C ILE A 167 17.78 -5.22 -29.57
N LYS A 168 18.25 -3.98 -29.73
CA LYS A 168 18.15 -2.95 -28.68
C LYS A 168 16.71 -2.62 -28.33
N TRP A 169 15.84 -2.50 -29.32
CA TRP A 169 14.42 -2.23 -29.14
C TRP A 169 13.75 -3.37 -28.35
N LEU A 170 14.04 -4.64 -28.69
CA LEU A 170 13.51 -5.79 -27.94
C LEU A 170 14.03 -5.81 -26.51
N THR A 171 15.32 -5.53 -26.29
CA THR A 171 15.88 -5.40 -24.93
C THR A 171 15.12 -4.34 -24.13
N GLN A 172 14.84 -3.17 -24.71
CA GLN A 172 14.08 -2.12 -24.04
C GLN A 172 12.64 -2.54 -23.77
N PHE A 173 11.96 -3.14 -24.75
CA PHE A 173 10.59 -3.64 -24.59
C PHE A 173 10.47 -4.65 -23.44
N LEU A 174 11.41 -5.61 -23.34
CA LEU A 174 11.45 -6.57 -22.24
C LEU A 174 11.82 -5.89 -20.92
N SER A 175 12.75 -4.93 -20.95
CA SER A 175 13.12 -4.13 -19.77
C SER A 175 11.93 -3.36 -19.22
N ASP A 176 11.07 -2.81 -20.07
CA ASP A 176 9.87 -2.08 -19.64
C ASP A 176 8.88 -3.02 -18.93
N CYS A 177 8.68 -4.23 -19.46
CA CYS A 177 7.85 -5.26 -18.81
C CYS A 177 8.40 -5.66 -17.43
N ILE A 178 9.72 -5.84 -17.32
CA ILE A 178 10.40 -6.19 -16.06
C ILE A 178 10.28 -5.03 -15.08
N TYR A 179 10.58 -3.81 -15.52
CA TYR A 179 10.50 -2.60 -14.72
C TYR A 179 9.08 -2.39 -14.16
N GLY A 180 8.05 -2.54 -15.00
CA GLY A 180 6.66 -2.45 -14.59
C GLY A 180 6.29 -3.45 -13.49
N ALA A 181 6.72 -4.71 -13.61
CA ALA A 181 6.47 -5.72 -12.58
C ALA A 181 7.26 -5.47 -11.29
N VAL A 182 8.52 -5.06 -11.40
CA VAL A 182 9.37 -4.76 -10.23
C VAL A 182 8.82 -3.57 -9.46
N GLU A 183 8.62 -2.43 -10.10
CA GLU A 183 8.15 -1.20 -9.44
C GLU A 183 6.66 -1.24 -9.08
N GLY A 184 5.85 -1.98 -9.84
CA GLY A 184 4.41 -2.07 -9.60
C GLY A 184 4.01 -3.13 -8.58
N LEU A 185 4.76 -4.24 -8.50
CA LEU A 185 4.37 -5.41 -7.69
C LEU A 185 5.45 -5.81 -6.69
N PHE A 186 6.70 -5.99 -7.13
CA PHE A 186 7.71 -6.62 -6.27
C PHE A 186 8.29 -5.66 -5.25
N THR A 187 8.50 -4.40 -5.59
CA THR A 187 9.07 -3.34 -4.76
C THR A 187 8.34 -2.01 -4.96
N PRO A 188 7.01 -1.96 -4.73
CA PRO A 188 6.27 -0.72 -4.91
C PRO A 188 6.62 0.29 -3.82
N ASP A 189 6.57 1.57 -4.19
CA ASP A 189 6.54 2.67 -3.23
C ASP A 189 5.25 2.67 -2.41
N PHE A 190 5.24 3.42 -1.32
CA PHE A 190 4.04 3.64 -0.51
C PHE A 190 3.40 4.99 -0.79
N ILE A 191 2.06 5.05 -0.81
CA ILE A 191 1.31 6.30 -0.97
C ILE A 191 1.40 7.17 0.30
N TYR A 192 1.39 6.51 1.45
CA TYR A 192 1.58 7.11 2.77
C TYR A 192 2.63 6.31 3.54
N PRO A 193 3.41 6.94 4.44
CA PRO A 193 4.32 6.22 5.31
C PRO A 193 3.59 5.09 6.07
N PRO A 194 4.04 3.82 5.96
CA PRO A 194 3.42 2.72 6.68
C PRO A 194 3.45 2.95 8.19
N ARG A 195 2.28 2.84 8.84
CA ARG A 195 2.14 2.98 10.29
C ARG A 195 2.03 1.62 10.96
N LEU A 196 3.10 1.18 11.61
CA LEU A 196 3.13 -0.06 12.38
C LEU A 196 2.36 0.10 13.69
N SER A 197 1.45 -0.82 13.97
CA SER A 197 0.77 -0.95 15.26
C SER A 197 0.56 -2.43 15.59
N LYS A 198 0.43 -2.78 16.87
CA LYS A 198 -0.03 -4.13 17.27
C LYS A 198 -1.56 -4.23 17.29
N LYS A 199 -2.25 -3.10 17.19
CA LYS A 199 -3.72 -2.99 17.28
C LYS A 199 -4.23 -2.00 16.25
N TYR A 200 -5.14 -2.46 15.40
CA TYR A 200 -5.81 -1.66 14.39
C TYR A 200 -7.31 -1.64 14.66
N LEU A 201 -7.92 -0.45 14.57
CA LEU A 201 -9.36 -0.29 14.57
C LEU A 201 -9.78 0.40 13.27
N VAL A 202 -10.50 -0.34 12.42
CA VAL A 202 -11.21 0.22 11.28
C VAL A 202 -12.65 0.49 11.72
N ASP A 203 -12.99 1.76 11.94
CA ASP A 203 -14.33 2.18 12.37
C ASP A 203 -15.09 2.74 11.17
N ILE A 204 -16.12 2.03 10.74
CA ILE A 204 -16.88 2.29 9.52
C ILE A 204 -18.24 2.84 9.89
N LEU A 205 -18.53 4.04 9.41
CA LEU A 205 -19.85 4.67 9.47
C LEU A 205 -20.44 4.72 8.05
N VAL A 206 -21.53 3.99 7.84
CA VAL A 206 -22.29 4.02 6.60
C VAL A 206 -23.45 5.02 6.74
N ILE A 207 -23.50 5.98 5.85
CA ILE A 207 -24.47 7.08 5.83
C ILE A 207 -25.43 6.86 4.67
N ASP A 208 -26.67 6.56 5.00
CA ASP A 208 -27.74 6.44 4.02
C ASP A 208 -28.28 7.84 3.67
N ASN A 209 -27.99 8.29 2.45
CA ASN A 209 -28.54 9.51 1.86
C ASN A 209 -29.44 9.18 0.65
N ARG A 210 -30.08 8.01 0.69
CA ARG A 210 -31.05 7.60 -0.33
C ARG A 210 -32.45 8.07 0.04
N THR A 211 -33.19 8.49 -0.97
CA THR A 211 -34.64 8.69 -0.91
C THR A 211 -35.39 7.62 -1.72
N ASP A 212 -34.68 6.81 -2.52
CA ASP A 212 -35.23 5.66 -3.25
C ASP A 212 -35.11 4.36 -2.44
N LEU A 213 -36.25 3.88 -1.93
CA LEU A 213 -36.38 2.65 -1.15
C LEU A 213 -36.49 1.37 -2.00
N LYS A 214 -36.40 1.44 -3.33
CA LYS A 214 -36.41 0.25 -4.23
C LYS A 214 -35.04 -0.42 -4.35
N THR A 215 -34.05 0.04 -3.59
CA THR A 215 -32.69 -0.50 -3.56
C THR A 215 -32.48 -1.40 -2.34
N PRO A 216 -31.43 -2.26 -2.32
CA PRO A 216 -31.14 -3.15 -1.19
C PRO A 216 -31.07 -2.42 0.15
N GLN A 217 -31.38 -3.12 1.25
CA GLN A 217 -31.23 -2.54 2.59
C GLN A 217 -29.77 -2.14 2.84
N ILE A 218 -29.56 -1.05 3.58
CA ILE A 218 -28.22 -0.45 3.74
C ILE A 218 -27.21 -1.40 4.41
N ASP A 219 -27.69 -2.23 5.33
CA ASP A 219 -26.90 -3.22 6.04
C ASP A 219 -26.48 -4.41 5.16
N MET A 220 -27.17 -4.65 4.04
CA MET A 220 -26.77 -5.65 3.05
C MET A 220 -25.63 -5.19 2.15
N THR A 221 -25.30 -3.90 2.11
CA THR A 221 -24.27 -3.37 1.20
C THR A 221 -22.86 -3.50 1.76
N LEU A 222 -22.68 -4.12 2.94
CA LEU A 222 -21.39 -4.20 3.61
C LEU A 222 -21.24 -5.52 4.37
N ASN A 223 -20.14 -6.22 4.14
CA ASN A 223 -19.78 -7.44 4.83
C ASN A 223 -18.55 -7.22 5.72
N ARG A 224 -18.83 -6.86 6.98
CA ARG A 224 -17.80 -6.65 8.02
C ARG A 224 -16.84 -7.83 8.18
N SER A 225 -17.34 -9.06 8.07
CA SER A 225 -16.56 -10.27 8.29
C SER A 225 -15.50 -10.45 7.22
N ILE A 226 -15.81 -10.12 5.97
CA ILE A 226 -14.83 -10.16 4.87
C ILE A 226 -13.76 -9.09 5.06
N ILE A 227 -14.16 -7.86 5.41
CA ILE A 227 -13.20 -6.77 5.71
C ILE A 227 -12.23 -7.21 6.80
N LYS A 228 -12.76 -7.72 7.92
CA LYS A 228 -11.95 -8.19 9.05
C LYS A 228 -11.01 -9.31 8.61
N SER A 229 -11.50 -10.33 7.93
CA SER A 229 -10.70 -11.50 7.52
C SER A 229 -9.55 -11.11 6.58
N GLU A 230 -9.79 -10.21 5.63
CA GLU A 230 -8.75 -9.82 4.67
C GLU A 230 -7.72 -8.88 5.30
N LEU A 231 -8.13 -8.01 6.23
CA LEU A 231 -7.19 -7.21 7.01
C LEU A 231 -6.37 -8.04 8.00
N GLU A 232 -6.95 -9.06 8.65
CA GLU A 232 -6.20 -9.99 9.49
C GLU A 232 -5.17 -10.80 8.69
N ARG A 233 -5.49 -11.14 7.44
CA ARG A 233 -4.54 -11.78 6.54
C ARG A 233 -3.42 -10.82 6.09
N LEU A 234 -3.76 -9.55 5.85
CA LEU A 234 -2.78 -8.51 5.49
C LEU A 234 -1.86 -8.15 6.66
N LEU A 235 -2.39 -8.19 7.89
CA LEU A 235 -1.71 -7.81 9.13
C LEU A 235 -1.66 -8.99 10.12
N PRO A 236 -1.00 -10.12 9.78
CA PRO A 236 -1.08 -11.35 10.55
C PRO A 236 -0.42 -11.27 11.95
N PHE A 237 0.34 -10.20 12.21
CA PHE A 237 1.04 -9.94 13.46
C PHE A 237 0.27 -9.05 14.44
N ALA A 238 -0.88 -8.51 14.03
CA ALA A 238 -1.62 -7.51 14.78
C ALA A 238 -3.06 -7.95 15.10
N GLU A 239 -3.62 -7.38 16.15
CA GLU A 239 -5.04 -7.47 16.45
C GLU A 239 -5.80 -6.48 15.56
N VAL A 240 -6.73 -6.99 14.74
CA VAL A 240 -7.58 -6.16 13.87
C VAL A 240 -9.02 -6.18 14.37
N ARG A 241 -9.53 -4.99 14.67
CA ARG A 241 -10.95 -4.76 14.99
C ARG A 241 -11.60 -3.99 13.86
N VAL A 242 -12.81 -4.41 13.49
CA VAL A 242 -13.64 -3.71 12.51
C VAL A 242 -15.00 -3.42 13.15
N ASN A 243 -15.33 -2.14 13.28
CA ASN A 243 -16.62 -1.68 13.77
C ASN A 243 -17.43 -1.13 12.60
N THR A 244 -18.74 -1.36 12.63
CA THR A 244 -19.66 -0.90 11.58
C THR A 244 -20.90 -0.30 12.22
N ARG A 245 -21.24 0.92 11.83
CA ARG A 245 -22.44 1.64 12.25
C ARG A 245 -23.16 2.17 11.01
N PHE A 246 -24.47 2.32 11.12
CA PHE A 246 -25.33 2.84 10.06
C PHE A 246 -26.12 4.02 10.62
N MET A 247 -26.25 5.08 9.83
CA MET A 247 -27.09 6.23 10.17
C MET A 247 -27.76 6.77 8.91
N ASN A 248 -28.93 7.38 9.07
CA ASN A 248 -29.47 8.24 8.02
C ASN A 248 -28.76 9.60 8.05
N VAL A 249 -28.50 10.21 6.90
CA VAL A 249 -27.92 11.56 6.86
C VAL A 249 -28.74 12.57 7.67
N THR A 250 -30.07 12.41 7.72
CA THR A 250 -30.99 13.34 8.41
C THR A 250 -30.81 13.34 9.94
N GLU A 251 -30.11 12.36 10.50
CA GLU A 251 -29.74 12.36 11.92
C GLU A 251 -28.69 13.43 12.24
N SER A 252 -28.01 13.98 11.23
CA SER A 252 -27.14 15.16 11.34
C SER A 252 -27.62 16.26 10.38
N PRO A 253 -28.39 17.26 10.87
CA PRO A 253 -28.89 18.36 10.05
C PRO A 253 -27.79 19.18 9.36
N GLU A 254 -26.65 19.34 10.03
CA GLU A 254 -25.48 20.05 9.50
C GLU A 254 -24.87 19.27 8.33
N LEU A 255 -24.61 17.96 8.50
CA LEU A 255 -24.10 17.10 7.43
C LEU A 255 -25.09 17.01 6.26
N THR A 256 -26.39 16.93 6.54
CA THR A 256 -27.44 16.96 5.50
C THR A 256 -27.34 18.23 4.66
N SER A 257 -27.23 19.38 5.32
CA SER A 257 -27.15 20.69 4.67
C SER A 257 -25.86 20.81 3.85
N LEU A 258 -24.75 20.34 4.41
CA LEU A 258 -23.45 20.30 3.75
C LEU A 258 -23.49 19.45 2.48
N VAL A 259 -24.05 18.23 2.53
CA VAL A 259 -24.15 17.35 1.36
C VAL A 259 -25.05 17.96 0.29
N ILE A 260 -26.16 18.60 0.67
CA ILE A 260 -27.05 19.28 -0.28
C ILE A 260 -26.32 20.45 -0.97
N ASN A 261 -25.63 21.28 -0.18
CA ASN A 261 -24.91 22.46 -0.67
C ASN A 261 -23.66 22.10 -1.48
N SER A 262 -23.12 20.89 -1.30
CA SER A 262 -21.95 20.39 -2.03
C SER A 262 -22.32 19.67 -3.34
N LYS A 263 -23.60 19.57 -3.71
CA LYS A 263 -23.99 19.02 -5.02
C LYS A 263 -23.50 19.94 -6.12
N SER A 264 -22.72 19.39 -7.05
CA SER A 264 -22.24 20.18 -8.18
C SER A 264 -23.40 20.51 -9.13
N PRO A 265 -23.58 21.79 -9.53
CA PRO A 265 -24.60 22.17 -10.51
C PRO A 265 -24.22 21.78 -11.94
N THR A 266 -22.97 21.32 -12.17
CA THR A 266 -22.50 20.95 -13.50
C THR A 266 -23.26 19.73 -14.04
N ARG A 267 -23.69 19.82 -15.30
CA ARG A 267 -24.24 18.68 -16.06
C ARG A 267 -23.31 18.23 -17.18
N ARG A 268 -22.06 18.71 -17.21
CA ARG A 268 -21.08 18.28 -18.22
C ARG A 268 -20.89 16.75 -18.10
N ARG A 269 -21.04 16.07 -19.24
CA ARG A 269 -21.01 14.59 -19.40
C ARG A 269 -21.98 13.78 -18.51
N ASN A 270 -23.11 14.35 -18.07
CA ASN A 270 -24.12 13.67 -17.23
C ASN A 270 -23.58 13.17 -15.87
N ALA A 271 -22.47 13.69 -15.37
CA ALA A 271 -21.95 13.30 -14.05
C ALA A 271 -22.73 14.02 -12.93
N THR A 272 -23.46 13.26 -12.12
CA THR A 272 -24.07 13.76 -10.88
C THR A 272 -23.10 13.54 -9.73
N VAL A 273 -22.51 14.62 -9.20
CA VAL A 273 -21.50 14.53 -8.14
C VAL A 273 -21.83 15.39 -6.92
N VAL A 274 -21.42 14.89 -5.76
CA VAL A 274 -21.23 15.67 -4.53
C VAL A 274 -19.76 16.03 -4.46
N ASP A 275 -19.42 17.31 -4.47
CA ASP A 275 -18.03 17.77 -4.34
C ASP A 275 -17.48 17.33 -2.98
N LEU A 276 -16.40 16.57 -3.01
CA LEU A 276 -15.78 16.01 -1.81
C LEU A 276 -15.01 17.06 -1.01
N ARG A 277 -14.56 18.15 -1.62
CA ARG A 277 -13.67 19.11 -0.94
C ARG A 277 -14.35 19.81 0.25
N PRO A 278 -15.59 20.34 0.13
CA PRO A 278 -16.29 20.89 1.29
C PRO A 278 -16.58 19.84 2.36
N ILE A 279 -16.92 18.60 1.95
CA ILE A 279 -17.17 17.48 2.88
C ILE A 279 -15.90 17.18 3.69
N TYR A 280 -14.77 17.02 3.02
CA TYR A 280 -13.51 16.73 3.70
C TYR A 280 -13.03 17.89 4.56
N TYR A 281 -13.16 19.14 4.10
CA TYR A 281 -12.82 20.31 4.90
C TYR A 281 -13.60 20.35 6.21
N TRP A 282 -14.91 20.08 6.16
CA TRP A 282 -15.76 20.03 7.34
C TRP A 282 -15.33 18.91 8.33
N LEU A 283 -14.95 17.74 7.81
CA LEU A 283 -14.58 16.57 8.62
C LEU A 283 -13.16 16.65 9.20
N SER A 284 -12.17 17.05 8.40
CA SER A 284 -10.75 16.91 8.71
C SER A 284 -10.30 17.77 9.89
N GLU A 285 -9.31 17.30 10.65
CA GLU A 285 -8.77 18.03 11.81
C GLU A 285 -8.11 19.36 11.43
N ASN A 286 -7.60 19.47 10.19
CA ASN A 286 -7.01 20.70 9.66
C ASN A 286 -8.07 21.69 9.12
N GLY A 287 -9.33 21.27 9.01
CA GLY A 287 -10.47 22.10 8.65
C GLY A 287 -11.32 22.40 9.88
N GLU A 288 -12.57 21.95 9.89
CA GLU A 288 -13.51 22.22 11.00
C GLU A 288 -13.51 21.11 12.08
N GLY A 289 -12.91 19.95 11.79
CA GLY A 289 -12.65 18.89 12.77
C GLY A 289 -13.88 18.12 13.24
N HIS A 290 -14.94 18.04 12.44
CA HIS A 290 -16.18 17.35 12.79
C HIS A 290 -16.09 15.82 12.73
N ALA A 291 -15.00 15.23 12.21
CA ALA A 291 -14.81 13.77 12.28
C ALA A 291 -14.85 13.23 13.71
N LYS A 292 -14.42 14.03 14.71
CA LYS A 292 -14.46 13.66 16.13
C LYS A 292 -15.89 13.48 16.68
N ASP A 293 -16.89 14.06 16.01
CA ASP A 293 -18.29 13.94 16.41
C ASP A 293 -18.84 12.55 16.07
N PHE A 294 -18.19 11.85 15.13
CA PHE A 294 -18.57 10.53 14.66
C PHE A 294 -17.64 9.43 15.15
N PHE A 295 -16.36 9.73 15.36
CA PHE A 295 -15.32 8.75 15.67
C PHE A 295 -14.57 9.09 16.96
N ASN A 296 -14.44 8.09 17.84
CA ASN A 296 -13.64 8.21 19.05
C ASN A 296 -12.22 7.71 18.78
N LYS A 297 -11.22 8.59 18.92
CA LYS A 297 -9.82 8.18 18.91
C LYS A 297 -9.49 7.46 20.21
N THR A 298 -9.05 6.20 20.10
CA THR A 298 -8.55 5.43 21.24
C THR A 298 -7.03 5.53 21.29
N VAL A 299 -6.49 5.84 22.48
CA VAL A 299 -5.04 5.84 22.74
C VAL A 299 -4.52 4.39 22.61
N ASP A 300 -3.32 4.22 22.07
CA ASP A 300 -2.65 2.91 21.84
C ASP A 300 -3.27 1.99 20.76
N ILE A 301 -4.17 2.51 19.93
CA ILE A 301 -4.72 1.80 18.77
C ILE A 301 -4.59 2.69 17.54
N LEU A 302 -4.17 2.12 16.41
CA LEU A 302 -4.22 2.83 15.13
C LEU A 302 -5.66 2.86 14.63
N ASN A 303 -6.28 4.03 14.68
CA ASN A 303 -7.66 4.24 14.23
C ASN A 303 -7.67 4.62 12.75
N ILE A 304 -8.44 3.89 11.94
CA ILE A 304 -8.70 4.18 10.52
C ILE A 304 -10.20 4.48 10.41
N PRO A 305 -10.60 5.76 10.46
CA PRO A 305 -12.00 6.14 10.31
C PRO A 305 -12.41 6.03 8.83
N VAL A 306 -13.59 5.47 8.60
CA VAL A 306 -14.17 5.28 7.25
C VAL A 306 -15.58 5.83 7.27
N MET A 307 -15.88 6.83 6.43
CA MET A 307 -17.25 7.31 6.19
C MET A 307 -17.67 6.93 4.77
N ALA A 308 -18.67 6.05 4.67
CA ALA A 308 -19.20 5.57 3.41
C ALA A 308 -20.61 6.11 3.18
N PHE A 309 -20.80 6.88 2.10
CA PHE A 309 -22.07 7.50 1.76
C PHE A 309 -22.77 6.68 0.67
N ILE A 310 -24.07 6.48 0.79
CA ILE A 310 -24.88 5.99 -0.32
C ILE A 310 -25.86 7.07 -0.74
N PHE A 311 -25.70 7.55 -1.97
CA PHE A 311 -26.52 8.64 -2.49
C PHE A 311 -27.67 8.15 -3.36
N THR A 312 -28.74 8.94 -3.39
CA THR A 312 -29.88 8.72 -4.31
C THR A 312 -29.46 8.88 -5.78
N GLY A 313 -30.04 8.07 -6.66
CA GLY A 313 -29.87 8.18 -8.11
C GLY A 313 -28.48 7.72 -8.55
N GLU A 314 -27.81 8.58 -9.30
CA GLU A 314 -26.45 8.36 -9.84
C GLU A 314 -25.38 9.18 -9.10
N TYR A 315 -25.74 9.83 -7.99
CA TYR A 315 -24.80 10.67 -7.24
C TYR A 315 -23.68 9.83 -6.61
N GLN A 316 -22.46 10.34 -6.69
CA GLN A 316 -21.24 9.82 -6.08
C GLN A 316 -20.36 11.02 -5.71
N PHE A 317 -19.27 10.81 -4.99
CA PHE A 317 -18.28 11.85 -4.76
C PHE A 317 -17.53 12.19 -6.04
N GLY A 318 -17.06 13.42 -6.12
CA GLY A 318 -16.12 13.90 -7.14
C GLY A 318 -15.29 15.05 -6.61
N PHE A 319 -14.20 15.39 -7.30
CA PHE A 319 -13.37 16.53 -6.97
C PHE A 319 -13.60 17.69 -7.95
N THR A 320 -13.75 18.90 -7.44
CA THR A 320 -13.57 20.11 -8.27
C THR A 320 -12.09 20.47 -8.37
N PHE A 321 -11.56 20.79 -9.56
CA PHE A 321 -10.15 21.17 -9.73
C PHE A 321 -9.96 22.43 -10.59
N LYS A 322 -9.40 23.48 -9.97
CA LYS A 322 -9.12 24.79 -10.58
C LYS A 322 -10.30 25.36 -11.40
N GLU A 323 -10.11 25.64 -12.69
CA GLU A 323 -11.10 26.23 -13.60
C GLU A 323 -11.88 25.17 -14.39
N ASP A 324 -11.43 23.92 -14.36
CA ASP A 324 -11.99 22.86 -15.16
C ASP A 324 -12.92 22.00 -14.32
N VAL A 325 -14.10 21.77 -14.88
CA VAL A 325 -14.87 20.59 -14.49
C VAL A 325 -14.32 19.37 -15.25
N GLU A 326 -13.34 19.52 -16.16
CA GLU A 326 -12.92 18.39 -17.00
C GLU A 326 -11.58 18.50 -17.77
N TYR A 327 -10.50 17.90 -17.23
CA TYR A 327 -9.61 17.03 -18.02
C TYR A 327 -9.02 15.95 -17.11
N MET A 328 -9.47 14.70 -17.30
CA MET A 328 -9.20 13.51 -16.45
C MET A 328 -9.47 13.77 -14.95
N CYS A 329 -10.69 13.43 -14.49
CA CYS A 329 -11.22 13.63 -13.13
C CYS A 329 -11.93 14.99 -12.94
N PRO A 330 -13.24 15.03 -12.62
CA PRO A 330 -13.97 14.10 -11.79
C PRO A 330 -14.77 13.10 -12.62
N GLN A 331 -14.16 11.93 -12.85
CA GLN A 331 -14.97 10.73 -12.77
C GLN A 331 -15.47 10.73 -11.34
N SER A 332 -16.75 10.52 -11.17
CA SER A 332 -17.23 10.20 -9.85
C SER A 332 -16.39 9.06 -9.27
N ILE A 333 -15.96 9.20 -8.03
CA ILE A 333 -15.08 8.24 -7.36
C ILE A 333 -15.90 7.38 -6.42
N TRP A 334 -15.50 6.12 -6.29
CA TRP A 334 -16.06 5.25 -5.27
C TRP A 334 -15.41 5.46 -3.91
N GLY A 335 -14.13 5.84 -3.87
CA GLY A 335 -13.44 6.06 -2.63
C GLY A 335 -12.19 6.92 -2.79
N VAL A 336 -11.71 7.41 -1.64
CA VAL A 336 -10.40 8.00 -1.49
C VAL A 336 -9.92 7.87 -0.04
N ALA A 337 -8.66 7.50 0.14
CA ALA A 337 -7.92 7.66 1.38
C ALA A 337 -7.21 9.01 1.41
N LEU A 338 -7.37 9.77 2.51
CA LEU A 338 -6.84 11.15 2.64
C LEU A 338 -5.72 11.27 3.69
N GLY A 339 -5.27 10.14 4.24
CA GLY A 339 -4.18 10.04 5.23
C GLY A 339 -4.65 10.07 6.68
N ASP A 340 -5.76 10.76 6.95
CA ASP A 340 -6.44 10.83 8.26
C ASP A 340 -7.85 10.20 8.24
N LEU A 341 -8.51 10.18 7.08
CA LEU A 341 -9.87 9.70 6.88
C LEU A 341 -10.03 8.99 5.53
N VAL A 342 -10.88 7.96 5.50
CA VAL A 342 -11.37 7.35 4.26
C VAL A 342 -12.78 7.86 3.97
N LEU A 343 -12.99 8.34 2.75
CA LEU A 343 -14.30 8.72 2.25
C LEU A 343 -14.69 7.82 1.09
N VAL A 344 -15.83 7.15 1.22
CA VAL A 344 -16.39 6.24 0.21
C VAL A 344 -17.75 6.77 -0.23
N SER A 345 -18.08 6.62 -1.51
CA SER A 345 -19.42 6.85 -2.02
C SER A 345 -19.86 5.82 -3.04
N HIS A 346 -21.08 5.33 -2.87
CA HIS A 346 -21.81 4.59 -3.90
C HIS A 346 -23.10 5.31 -4.22
N SER A 347 -23.58 5.12 -5.43
CA SER A 347 -24.91 5.55 -5.84
C SER A 347 -25.91 4.41 -5.61
N SER A 348 -27.17 4.75 -5.41
CA SER A 348 -28.27 3.77 -5.39
C SER A 348 -28.31 2.94 -6.68
N ARG A 349 -27.84 3.48 -7.81
CA ARG A 349 -27.70 2.79 -9.09
C ARG A 349 -26.61 1.71 -9.07
N ASP A 350 -25.53 1.89 -8.29
CA ASP A 350 -24.47 0.86 -8.14
C ASP A 350 -25.00 -0.37 -7.42
N LEU A 351 -25.83 -0.17 -6.39
CA LEU A 351 -26.45 -1.26 -5.62
C LEU A 351 -27.38 -2.14 -6.46
N VAL A 352 -27.84 -1.64 -7.61
CA VAL A 352 -28.67 -2.38 -8.56
C VAL A 352 -28.07 -2.40 -9.95
N ARG A 353 -26.73 -2.28 -10.07
CA ARG A 353 -26.02 -2.17 -11.35
C ARG A 353 -26.36 -3.30 -12.33
N GLY A 354 -26.64 -4.49 -11.81
CA GLY A 354 -27.04 -5.66 -12.59
C GLY A 354 -28.33 -5.47 -13.40
N ASN A 355 -29.20 -4.51 -13.05
CA ASN A 355 -30.35 -4.14 -13.88
C ASN A 355 -29.95 -3.49 -15.22
N PHE A 356 -28.70 -3.01 -15.33
CA PHE A 356 -28.17 -2.26 -16.45
C PHE A 356 -26.98 -2.96 -17.14
N THR A 357 -26.68 -4.20 -16.78
CA THR A 357 -25.63 -5.00 -17.44
C THR A 357 -26.20 -5.86 -18.55
N GLU A 358 -25.33 -6.33 -19.43
CA GLU A 358 -25.64 -7.38 -20.40
C GLU A 358 -24.70 -8.58 -20.21
N PRO A 359 -25.22 -9.77 -19.84
CA PRO A 359 -26.62 -10.06 -19.54
C PRO A 359 -27.12 -9.36 -18.26
N LYS A 360 -28.42 -9.10 -18.19
CA LYS A 360 -29.05 -8.52 -16.99
C LYS A 360 -28.94 -9.47 -15.80
N GLN A 361 -28.65 -8.89 -14.65
CA GLN A 361 -28.55 -9.53 -13.35
C GLN A 361 -29.48 -8.82 -12.35
N PRO A 362 -30.81 -9.07 -12.42
CA PRO A 362 -31.77 -8.28 -11.68
C PRO A 362 -31.51 -8.26 -10.18
N LYS A 363 -31.66 -7.09 -9.55
CA LYS A 363 -31.51 -6.87 -8.09
C LYS A 363 -30.10 -7.13 -7.53
N LYS A 364 -29.09 -7.28 -8.40
CA LYS A 364 -27.68 -7.41 -8.02
C LYS A 364 -26.95 -6.11 -8.30
N GLY A 365 -25.87 -5.87 -7.59
CA GLY A 365 -25.07 -4.67 -7.77
C GLY A 365 -23.71 -4.77 -7.10
N PHE A 366 -23.10 -3.61 -6.87
CA PHE A 366 -21.85 -3.48 -6.16
C PHE A 366 -22.09 -3.00 -4.74
N GLY A 367 -21.48 -3.66 -3.77
CA GLY A 367 -21.48 -3.21 -2.38
C GLY A 367 -20.26 -2.37 -2.02
N LEU A 368 -20.21 -1.98 -0.75
CA LEU A 368 -19.18 -1.12 -0.17
C LEU A 368 -17.92 -1.88 0.22
N THR A 369 -17.98 -3.21 0.40
CA THR A 369 -16.88 -3.98 1.01
C THR A 369 -15.60 -3.88 0.19
N HIS A 370 -15.67 -4.04 -1.14
CA HIS A 370 -14.51 -3.90 -2.01
C HIS A 370 -13.85 -2.54 -1.85
N THR A 371 -14.66 -1.48 -2.01
CA THR A 371 -14.17 -0.10 -2.01
C THR A 371 -13.56 0.25 -0.66
N ILE A 372 -14.19 -0.14 0.44
CA ILE A 372 -13.63 0.11 1.78
C ILE A 372 -12.31 -0.64 1.96
N LEU A 373 -12.21 -1.91 1.54
CA LEU A 373 -10.95 -2.65 1.59
C LEU A 373 -9.83 -1.96 0.78
N HIS A 374 -10.15 -1.52 -0.43
CA HIS A 374 -9.24 -0.79 -1.31
C HIS A 374 -8.70 0.48 -0.64
N GLU A 375 -9.59 1.35 -0.15
CA GLU A 375 -9.18 2.61 0.47
C GLU A 375 -8.47 2.41 1.82
N VAL A 376 -8.87 1.41 2.61
CA VAL A 376 -8.14 1.05 3.83
C VAL A 376 -6.73 0.54 3.49
N GLY A 377 -6.57 -0.18 2.38
CA GLY A 377 -5.27 -0.55 1.83
C GLY A 377 -4.37 0.67 1.59
N HIS A 378 -4.92 1.73 0.97
CA HIS A 378 -4.20 3.00 0.83
C HIS A 378 -3.84 3.63 2.17
N MET A 379 -4.74 3.64 3.16
CA MET A 379 -4.44 4.16 4.51
C MET A 379 -3.31 3.43 5.23
N LEU A 380 -3.09 2.16 4.89
CA LEU A 380 -1.97 1.34 5.38
C LEU A 380 -0.67 1.59 4.60
N GLY A 381 -0.75 2.27 3.45
CA GLY A 381 0.38 2.70 2.62
C GLY A 381 0.42 2.08 1.24
N LEU A 382 -0.44 1.09 0.92
CA LEU A 382 -0.41 0.39 -0.37
C LEU A 382 -0.76 1.33 -1.52
N VAL A 383 -0.20 1.06 -2.70
CA VAL A 383 -0.44 1.82 -3.95
C VAL A 383 -1.20 0.98 -4.96
N HIS A 384 -1.72 1.62 -5.99
CA HIS A 384 -2.19 0.90 -7.18
C HIS A 384 -1.01 0.20 -7.86
N PRO A 385 -1.14 -1.09 -8.21
CA PRO A 385 -0.05 -1.86 -8.82
C PRO A 385 0.28 -1.37 -10.24
N PHE A 386 -0.63 -0.64 -10.88
CA PHE A 386 -0.54 -0.16 -12.25
C PHE A 386 -0.10 1.31 -12.40
N ARG A 387 0.52 1.89 -11.36
CA ARG A 387 0.97 3.29 -11.38
C ARG A 387 2.03 3.56 -12.45
N VAL A 388 2.93 2.61 -12.65
CA VAL A 388 4.08 2.72 -13.56
C VAL A 388 3.80 2.09 -14.93
N ASP A 389 3.02 1.01 -14.96
CA ASP A 389 2.66 0.28 -16.18
C ASP A 389 1.24 -0.28 -16.01
N PRO A 390 0.31 -0.02 -16.95
CA PRO A 390 -1.07 -0.48 -16.85
C PRO A 390 -1.22 -2.01 -16.87
N THR A 391 -0.21 -2.76 -17.31
CA THR A 391 -0.20 -4.23 -17.32
C THR A 391 -0.48 -4.81 -15.93
N GLN A 392 0.07 -4.17 -14.89
CA GLN A 392 -0.06 -4.60 -13.50
C GLN A 392 -1.45 -4.33 -12.92
N ASP A 393 -2.42 -3.82 -13.70
CA ASP A 393 -3.84 -3.82 -13.30
C ASP A 393 -4.44 -5.23 -13.41
N PHE A 394 -3.78 -6.14 -14.11
CA PHE A 394 -4.16 -7.56 -14.16
C PHE A 394 -3.48 -8.37 -13.07
N VAL A 395 -3.76 -8.07 -11.81
CA VAL A 395 -3.25 -8.80 -10.64
C VAL A 395 -4.39 -9.16 -9.70
N ALA A 396 -4.31 -10.33 -9.06
CA ALA A 396 -5.26 -10.81 -8.07
C ALA A 396 -5.17 -10.02 -6.75
N SER A 397 -5.52 -8.74 -6.80
CA SER A 397 -5.48 -7.80 -5.67
C SER A 397 -6.71 -6.90 -5.66
N VAL A 398 -7.21 -6.59 -4.46
CA VAL A 398 -8.16 -5.51 -4.20
C VAL A 398 -7.59 -4.13 -4.55
N MET A 399 -6.26 -3.98 -4.59
CA MET A 399 -5.59 -2.76 -5.02
C MET A 399 -5.61 -2.57 -6.55
N ALA A 400 -5.99 -3.59 -7.32
CA ALA A 400 -6.19 -3.50 -8.76
C ALA A 400 -7.65 -3.12 -9.09
N TYR A 401 -7.86 -2.37 -10.16
CA TYR A 401 -9.19 -1.94 -10.59
C TYR A 401 -9.86 -2.97 -11.51
N TYR A 402 -9.09 -3.57 -12.42
CA TYR A 402 -9.68 -4.41 -13.45
C TYR A 402 -10.33 -5.69 -12.93
N PRO A 403 -9.69 -6.51 -12.07
CA PRO A 403 -10.23 -7.81 -11.68
C PRO A 403 -11.32 -7.69 -10.63
N TYR A 404 -11.27 -6.62 -9.82
CA TYR A 404 -12.23 -6.32 -8.76
C TYR A 404 -12.24 -7.38 -7.64
N GLU A 405 -11.05 -7.84 -7.24
CA GLU A 405 -10.84 -8.86 -6.21
C GLU A 405 -11.06 -8.30 -4.80
N TYR A 406 -11.48 -9.15 -3.85
CA TYR A 406 -11.66 -8.73 -2.45
C TYR A 406 -10.42 -8.97 -1.58
N ARG A 407 -9.37 -9.56 -2.16
CA ARG A 407 -8.20 -10.02 -1.42
C ARG A 407 -7.01 -9.16 -1.79
N PHE A 408 -6.21 -8.79 -0.80
CA PHE A 408 -4.85 -8.29 -1.05
C PHE A 408 -3.99 -9.40 -1.69
N SER A 409 -3.18 -9.08 -2.68
CA SER A 409 -2.24 -10.06 -3.25
C SER A 409 -1.13 -10.40 -2.24
N GLN A 410 -0.37 -11.46 -2.52
CA GLN A 410 0.87 -11.74 -1.78
C GLN A 410 1.88 -10.58 -1.93
N PHE A 411 1.88 -9.89 -3.07
CA PHE A 411 2.71 -8.71 -3.29
C PHE A 411 2.36 -7.56 -2.32
N ASP A 412 1.07 -7.32 -2.07
CA ASP A 412 0.62 -6.31 -1.11
C ASP A 412 1.06 -6.66 0.32
N VAL A 413 0.93 -7.94 0.70
CA VAL A 413 1.36 -8.45 2.02
C VAL A 413 2.86 -8.27 2.18
N ASP A 414 3.65 -8.72 1.21
CA ASP A 414 5.10 -8.61 1.26
C ASP A 414 5.55 -7.14 1.26
N ALA A 415 4.96 -6.29 0.41
CA ALA A 415 5.25 -4.87 0.38
C ALA A 415 5.04 -4.24 1.75
N LEU A 416 3.86 -4.42 2.36
CA LEU A 416 3.54 -3.81 3.65
C LEU A 416 4.48 -4.28 4.77
N ILE A 417 4.71 -5.59 4.89
CA ILE A 417 5.56 -6.15 5.94
C ILE A 417 7.00 -5.66 5.76
N ARG A 418 7.53 -5.64 4.53
CA ARG A 418 8.86 -5.07 4.27
C ARG A 418 8.94 -3.60 4.67
N GLY A 419 7.94 -2.80 4.32
CA GLY A 419 7.90 -1.39 4.72
C GLY A 419 8.04 -1.21 6.24
N TYR A 420 7.41 -2.09 7.03
CA TYR A 420 7.60 -2.09 8.49
C TYR A 420 8.99 -2.53 8.93
N VAL A 421 9.52 -3.59 8.32
CA VAL A 421 10.90 -4.07 8.59
C VAL A 421 11.91 -2.96 8.32
N ASP A 422 11.78 -2.30 7.18
CA ASP A 422 12.68 -1.23 6.73
C ASP A 422 12.69 -0.07 7.72
N LEU A 423 11.50 0.40 8.14
CA LEU A 423 11.37 1.45 9.14
C LEU A 423 11.98 1.05 10.49
N LEU A 424 11.78 -0.19 10.93
CA LEU A 424 12.31 -0.68 12.20
C LEU A 424 13.83 -0.85 12.16
N ILE A 425 14.39 -1.45 11.12
CA ILE A 425 15.84 -1.61 10.96
C ILE A 425 16.50 -0.23 10.92
N MET A 426 16.00 0.67 10.07
CA MET A 426 16.55 2.03 9.97
C MET A 426 16.48 2.77 11.31
N GLY A 427 15.34 2.71 12.00
CA GLY A 427 15.14 3.36 13.27
C GLY A 427 16.01 2.79 14.40
N SER A 428 16.15 1.47 14.47
CA SER A 428 16.98 0.80 15.48
C SER A 428 18.47 1.00 15.24
N THR A 429 18.94 0.95 13.99
CA THR A 429 20.35 1.22 13.66
C THR A 429 20.73 2.64 14.05
N ALA A 430 19.92 3.64 13.67
CA ALA A 430 20.16 5.03 14.05
C ALA A 430 20.18 5.23 15.58
N GLU A 431 19.25 4.60 16.31
CA GLU A 431 19.19 4.70 17.77
C GLU A 431 20.41 4.07 18.46
N ILE A 432 20.94 2.95 17.94
CA ILE A 432 22.18 2.33 18.44
C ILE A 432 23.38 3.25 18.21
N GLU A 433 23.47 3.86 17.03
CA GLU A 433 24.55 4.78 16.69
C GLU A 433 24.53 6.04 17.57
N GLU A 434 23.36 6.63 17.78
CA GLU A 434 23.18 7.83 18.61
C GLU A 434 23.47 7.55 20.09
N CYS A 435 22.99 6.41 20.62
CA CYS A 435 23.18 6.03 22.01
C CYS A 435 24.66 5.76 22.38
N GLY A 436 25.46 5.33 21.40
CA GLY A 436 26.81 4.83 21.64
C GLY A 436 26.84 3.56 22.50
N VAL A 437 28.02 2.98 22.63
CA VAL A 437 28.23 1.76 23.43
C VAL A 437 29.01 2.11 24.69
N ASN A 438 28.45 1.80 25.86
CA ASN A 438 29.15 1.88 27.14
C ASN A 438 29.12 0.53 27.88
N PRO A 439 30.00 0.28 28.86
CA PRO A 439 30.10 -1.03 29.52
C PRO A 439 28.80 -1.49 30.21
N LEU A 440 27.97 -0.56 30.67
CA LEU A 440 26.72 -0.88 31.39
C LEU A 440 25.59 -1.28 30.43
N THR A 441 25.62 -0.81 29.19
CA THR A 441 24.59 -1.06 28.18
C THR A 441 25.06 -1.92 27.02
N TYR A 442 26.31 -2.40 27.07
CA TYR A 442 26.93 -3.23 26.03
C TYR A 442 26.07 -4.42 25.63
N TRP A 443 25.51 -5.13 26.61
CA TRP A 443 24.70 -6.32 26.37
C TRP A 443 23.40 -6.01 25.58
N LEU A 444 22.76 -4.86 25.85
CA LEU A 444 21.56 -4.40 25.11
C LEU A 444 21.93 -4.07 23.66
N SER A 445 22.98 -3.28 23.46
CA SER A 445 23.46 -2.92 22.13
C SER A 445 23.86 -4.15 21.32
N SER A 446 24.61 -5.09 21.91
CA SER A 446 25.03 -6.33 21.25
C SER A 446 23.83 -7.22 20.90
N SER A 447 22.84 -7.34 21.80
CA SER A 447 21.63 -8.12 21.54
C SER A 447 20.78 -7.49 20.43
N ALA A 448 20.64 -6.16 20.44
CA ALA A 448 19.92 -5.42 19.41
C ALA A 448 20.58 -5.59 18.03
N LYS A 449 21.92 -5.46 17.95
CA LYS A 449 22.68 -5.70 16.71
C LYS A 449 22.47 -7.12 16.17
N LYS A 450 22.55 -8.13 17.04
CA LYS A 450 22.27 -9.52 16.64
C LYS A 450 20.85 -9.69 16.08
N ARG A 451 19.85 -9.03 16.67
CA ARG A 451 18.48 -9.07 16.15
C ARG A 451 18.31 -8.34 14.83
N LEU A 452 19.07 -7.26 14.59
CA LEU A 452 19.13 -6.62 13.27
C LEU A 452 19.76 -7.53 12.23
N GLU A 453 20.86 -8.23 12.56
CA GLU A 453 21.48 -9.23 11.68
C GLU A 453 20.53 -10.39 11.36
N ASP A 454 19.78 -10.88 12.36
CA ASP A 454 18.73 -11.89 12.15
C ASP A 454 17.64 -11.35 11.20
N ALA A 455 17.20 -10.11 11.39
CA ALA A 455 16.18 -9.48 10.56
C ALA A 455 16.63 -9.32 9.10
N GLU A 456 17.85 -8.82 8.87
CA GLU A 456 18.44 -8.70 7.53
C GLU A 456 18.56 -10.07 6.85
N ARG A 457 19.03 -11.09 7.57
CA ARG A 457 19.11 -12.45 7.04
C ARG A 457 17.74 -12.98 6.62
N TYR A 458 16.69 -12.78 7.41
CA TYR A 458 15.34 -13.19 7.03
C TYR A 458 14.79 -12.36 5.86
N TYR A 459 15.07 -11.05 5.83
CA TYR A 459 14.67 -10.14 4.76
C TYR A 459 15.27 -10.54 3.40
N GLU A 460 16.57 -10.87 3.36
CA GLU A 460 17.27 -11.33 2.16
C GLU A 460 16.69 -12.64 1.60
N ASN A 461 16.17 -13.50 2.47
CA ASN A 461 15.50 -14.76 2.09
C ASN A 461 13.99 -14.57 1.85
N MET A 462 13.52 -13.32 1.76
CA MET A 462 12.12 -12.94 1.61
C MET A 462 11.18 -13.55 2.66
N ASN A 463 11.70 -13.86 3.85
CA ASN A 463 10.93 -14.30 5.00
C ASN A 463 10.55 -13.08 5.84
N TYR A 464 9.71 -12.22 5.26
CA TYR A 464 9.45 -10.89 5.81
C TYR A 464 8.74 -10.91 7.16
N MET A 465 7.97 -11.95 7.47
CA MET A 465 7.33 -12.07 8.79
C MET A 465 8.37 -12.34 9.89
N GLU A 466 9.29 -13.28 9.69
CA GLU A 466 10.38 -13.50 10.66
C GLU A 466 11.32 -12.29 10.75
N ALA A 467 11.55 -11.60 9.62
CA ALA A 467 12.28 -10.34 9.62
C ALA A 467 11.58 -9.29 10.50
N LEU A 468 10.26 -9.14 10.37
CA LEU A 468 9.48 -8.18 11.16
C LEU A 468 9.54 -8.51 12.66
N ILE A 469 9.41 -9.78 13.04
CA ILE A 469 9.53 -10.20 14.45
C ILE A 469 10.91 -9.82 14.99
N ALA A 470 11.98 -10.17 14.28
CA ALA A 470 13.35 -9.84 14.68
C ALA A 470 13.59 -8.32 14.76
N SER A 471 13.07 -7.53 13.81
CA SER A 471 13.17 -6.07 13.84
C SER A 471 12.38 -5.44 14.99
N MET A 472 11.21 -5.98 15.33
CA MET A 472 10.44 -5.50 16.49
C MET A 472 11.15 -5.79 17.81
N GLU A 473 11.79 -6.96 17.93
CA GLU A 473 12.63 -7.30 19.08
C GLU A 473 13.85 -6.37 19.17
N ALA A 474 14.52 -6.11 18.05
CA ALA A 474 15.60 -5.14 17.98
C ALA A 474 15.13 -3.77 18.46
N LYS A 475 13.98 -3.29 17.97
CA LYS A 475 13.43 -1.98 18.38
C LYS A 475 13.13 -1.89 19.86
N ASN A 476 12.59 -2.95 20.45
CA ASN A 476 12.35 -2.99 21.89
C ASN A 476 13.67 -2.88 22.68
N LEU A 477 14.70 -3.62 22.28
CA LEU A 477 16.03 -3.56 22.89
C LEU A 477 16.69 -2.18 22.73
N THR A 478 16.54 -1.51 21.58
CA THR A 478 17.10 -0.18 21.36
C THR A 478 16.36 0.90 22.15
N SER A 479 15.03 0.78 22.30
CA SER A 479 14.27 1.67 23.18
C SER A 479 14.70 1.53 24.65
N MET A 480 14.91 0.31 25.14
CA MET A 480 15.48 0.08 26.47
C MET A 480 16.88 0.69 26.60
N LEU A 481 17.75 0.52 25.59
CA LEU A 481 19.08 1.13 25.56
C LEU A 481 19.01 2.66 25.69
N SER A 482 18.10 3.31 24.96
CA SER A 482 17.88 4.75 25.01
C SER A 482 17.42 5.21 26.40
N GLU A 483 16.47 4.51 27.01
CA GLU A 483 16.00 4.79 28.38
C GLU A 483 17.13 4.70 29.41
N TRP A 484 17.96 3.64 29.33
CA TRP A 484 19.10 3.47 30.23
C TRP A 484 20.15 4.58 30.05
N ASN A 485 20.45 4.96 28.81
CA ASN A 485 21.38 6.05 28.54
C ASN A 485 20.86 7.39 29.06
N GLN A 486 19.57 7.68 28.89
CA GLN A 486 18.95 8.88 29.47
C GLN A 486 19.00 8.86 31.00
N LEU A 487 18.80 7.70 31.63
CA LEU A 487 18.93 7.56 33.08
C LEU A 487 20.37 7.81 33.55
N LEU A 488 21.36 7.22 32.88
CA LEU A 488 22.78 7.42 33.18
C LEU A 488 23.20 8.88 33.01
N LEU A 489 22.70 9.58 31.99
CA LEU A 489 22.92 11.01 31.79
C LEU A 489 22.27 11.85 32.90
N LYS A 490 21.08 11.47 33.38
CA LYS A 490 20.45 12.14 34.53
C LYS A 490 21.25 11.92 35.81
N LEU A 491 21.68 10.69 36.07
CA LEU A 491 22.48 10.35 37.26
C LEU A 491 23.85 11.02 37.24
N SER A 492 24.53 11.09 36.08
CA SER A 492 25.82 11.76 35.96
C SER A 492 25.70 13.27 36.21
N ARG A 493 24.64 13.91 35.71
CA ARG A 493 24.35 15.32 36.01
C ARG A 493 24.12 15.56 37.50
N ILE A 494 23.37 14.68 38.17
CA ILE A 494 23.15 14.76 39.63
C ILE A 494 24.49 14.58 40.38
N LEU A 495 25.30 13.60 39.99
CA LEU A 495 26.59 13.34 40.63
C LEU A 495 27.56 14.53 40.46
N ILE A 496 27.59 15.15 39.27
CA ILE A 496 28.38 16.37 39.02
C ILE A 496 27.93 17.51 39.96
N VAL A 497 26.63 17.72 40.12
CA VAL A 497 26.09 18.74 41.05
C VAL A 497 26.50 18.44 42.49
N ILE A 498 26.44 17.18 42.92
CA ILE A 498 26.87 16.76 44.27
C ILE A 498 28.37 17.00 44.46
N ILE A 499 29.20 16.64 43.48
CA ILE A 499 30.66 16.83 43.53
C ILE A 499 31.00 18.33 43.60
N ILE A 500 30.35 19.17 42.79
CA ILE A 500 30.54 20.63 42.83
C ILE A 500 30.10 21.19 44.19
N ALA A 501 28.94 20.79 44.70
CA ALA A 501 28.44 21.24 45.99
C ALA A 501 29.39 20.82 47.14
N ALA A 502 29.84 19.57 47.16
CA ALA A 502 30.81 19.07 48.13
C ALA A 502 32.15 19.82 48.02
N GLY A 503 32.65 20.04 46.80
CA GLY A 503 33.87 20.82 46.53
C GLY A 503 33.77 22.27 47.04
N CYS A 504 32.66 22.96 46.76
CA CYS A 504 32.40 24.30 47.28
C CYS A 504 32.34 24.31 48.81
N THR A 505 31.72 23.30 49.43
CA THR A 505 31.63 23.19 50.89
C THR A 505 33.01 23.02 51.51
N VAL A 506 33.85 22.16 50.93
CA VAL A 506 35.24 21.95 51.36
C VAL A 506 36.06 23.25 51.24
N VAL A 507 35.93 23.98 50.12
CA VAL A 507 36.62 25.26 49.91
C VAL A 507 36.15 26.34 50.90
N VAL A 508 34.85 26.43 51.18
CA VAL A 508 34.29 27.37 52.17
C VAL A 508 34.77 27.02 53.58
N VAL A 509 34.74 25.74 53.97
CA VAL A 509 35.20 25.28 55.29
C VAL A 509 36.70 25.53 55.45
N LEU A 510 37.52 25.22 54.45
CA LEU A 510 38.95 25.52 54.43
C LEU A 510 39.21 27.03 54.46
N GLY A 511 38.46 27.82 53.70
CA GLY A 511 38.56 29.28 53.69
C GLY A 511 38.22 29.90 55.04
N LEU A 512 37.12 29.46 55.67
CA LEU A 512 36.73 29.88 57.02
C LEU A 512 37.74 29.43 58.08
N TYR A 513 38.28 28.22 57.97
CA TYR A 513 39.33 27.72 58.85
C TYR A 513 40.62 28.55 58.74
N LEU A 514 41.05 28.88 57.52
CA LEU A 514 42.22 29.71 57.26
C LEU A 514 42.00 31.17 57.73
N LEU A 515 40.80 31.73 57.54
CA LEU A 515 40.43 33.05 58.06
C LEU A 515 40.39 33.07 59.60
N HIS A 516 39.87 32.02 60.23
CA HIS A 516 39.87 31.86 61.69
C HIS A 516 41.31 31.79 62.23
N ARG A 517 42.18 31.01 61.58
CA ARG A 517 43.61 30.91 61.93
C ARG A 517 44.35 32.24 61.75
N LYS A 518 44.03 33.01 60.71
CA LYS A 518 44.59 34.36 60.49
C LYS A 518 44.13 35.36 61.56
N ARG A 519 42.88 35.27 62.02
CA ARG A 519 42.36 36.08 63.14
C ARG A 519 43.00 35.72 64.48
N GLN A 520 43.25 34.43 64.75
CA GLN A 520 43.98 34.01 65.95
C GLN A 520 45.44 34.52 65.95
N ASN A 521 46.11 34.51 64.79
CA ASN A 521 47.47 35.06 64.67
C ASN A 521 47.53 36.60 64.78
N GLN A 522 46.47 37.33 64.42
CA GLN A 522 46.39 38.79 64.62
C GLN A 522 45.98 39.20 66.05
N ALA A 523 45.27 38.34 66.78
CA ALA A 523 44.94 38.57 68.19
C ALA A 523 46.16 38.46 69.14
N CYS A 524 47.27 37.84 68.70
CA CYS A 524 48.53 37.81 69.46
C CYS A 524 49.42 39.05 69.28
N HIS A 525 49.06 40.03 68.44
CA HIS A 525 49.88 41.22 68.21
C HIS A 525 49.29 42.55 68.72
N VAL A 526 48.14 42.52 69.41
CA VAL A 526 47.50 43.72 69.99
C VAL A 526 47.34 43.55 71.50
N ASN A 527 48.44 43.33 72.21
CA ASN A 527 48.53 43.52 73.67
C ASN A 527 49.99 43.47 74.10
N CYS A 528 50.78 44.49 73.74
CA CYS A 528 52.07 44.80 74.36
C CYS A 528 52.58 46.15 73.82
N SER A 529 52.18 47.26 74.44
CA SER A 529 53.01 48.47 74.58
C SER A 529 52.20 49.59 75.24
N ASN A 530 52.22 49.63 76.57
CA ASN A 530 52.02 50.85 77.34
C ASN A 530 52.75 50.68 78.66
N GLU A 531 54.08 50.83 78.64
CA GLU A 531 54.82 51.20 79.85
C GLU A 531 55.87 52.25 79.50
N ILE A 532 55.67 53.44 80.06
CA ILE A 532 56.64 54.52 80.19
C ILE A 532 57.52 54.17 81.38
N PRO A 533 58.84 54.38 81.29
CA PRO A 533 59.54 54.94 82.44
C PRO A 533 60.51 56.07 82.08
N LYS A 534 60.47 57.11 82.90
CA LYS A 534 61.60 58.02 83.22
C LYS A 534 62.14 57.63 84.61
N PRO A 535 63.24 58.21 85.11
CA PRO A 535 64.61 58.17 84.60
C PRO A 535 65.62 57.74 85.72
N ILE A 536 66.87 57.47 85.31
CA ILE A 536 68.17 57.71 86.00
C ILE A 536 68.23 57.43 87.53
N TRP A 537 68.98 56.40 87.95
CA TRP A 537 70.37 56.43 88.46
C TRP A 537 70.91 55.01 88.56
#